data_AF-A0A922SCD7-F1
#
_entry.id   AF-A0A922SCD7-F1
#
_cell.length_a   1.000
_cell.length_b   1.000
_cell.length_c   1.000
_cell.angle_alpha   90.00
_cell.angle_beta   90.00
_cell.angle_gamma   90.00
#
_symmetry.space_group_name_H-M   'P 1'
#
loop_
_entity.id
_entity.type
_entity.pdbx_description
1 polymer ?
#
loop_
_entity_poly.entity_id
_entity_poly.type
_entity_poly.pdbx_seq_one_letter_code
_entity_poly.pdbx_strand_id
1 'polypeptide(L)'
;MCDSSHLSFEFITRKSEGVLLYNGPIVPPEPEEIMVSDFISVELERGNPRLLIDFGSGTLELRVKTKKSLDDGEWHRIDIFWDTENVRMIVDFCKSADIQEMEDGTPPEFDDSTCQASGTIPPFNEYLNVNAPLQIGGLYIEHFDPTHYHWQYMPIGKGFDGCIRNLIHNSKLYDLAHPGLSRNSVAGCPQTDEICNQADTTSRCWEHGTCVGSFSEARCQCQPGWTGPSCNLPTTPTSFRPQSYVKFALSFEPDRFSTQIQLRFRTREPHGELFRVSDQHNREYGILEVKESRLHFRYNLNSLRTEERDVWLNSVAVDDGQWHIARVSRYGSAAMLEIDGGEGRRYNETFYFEGHQWLLVDKQEGVYAGGKAEYTGVRTFEVYADFQKGCLDDIRLEGKHLPLPPAMNGTQWGQATMARNLDRNCPSNSPCINVHCTEPFVCVDLWNEYECTCGEGLVLSPDGKGCVDKNECLYFPCRNGGSCVNREPGYRCHCPEGFWGENCELVQEGRTLKLSMGALAAILVCLLIIMSEH
;
A
#
# COMPACT_ATOMS: atom_id res chain seq x y z
N MET A 1 -25.94 -0.24 0.91
CA MET A 1 -25.56 1.17 0.97
C MET A 1 -24.35 1.31 0.07
N CYS A 2 -24.62 1.59 -1.21
CA CYS A 2 -23.63 1.82 -2.27
C CYS A 2 -23.74 3.28 -2.72
N ASP A 3 -24.07 4.18 -1.79
CA ASP A 3 -24.43 5.57 -2.12
C ASP A 3 -23.20 6.41 -2.47
N SER A 4 -22.00 5.94 -2.11
CA SER A 4 -20.71 6.51 -2.50
C SER A 4 -19.75 5.40 -2.91
N SER A 5 -19.01 5.61 -3.98
CA SER A 5 -17.98 4.70 -4.48
C SER A 5 -16.66 5.42 -4.69
N HIS A 6 -15.56 4.71 -4.46
CA HIS A 6 -14.19 5.16 -4.68
C HIS A 6 -13.41 4.11 -5.46
N LEU A 7 -12.97 4.47 -6.65
CA LEU A 7 -12.10 3.68 -7.52
C LEU A 7 -10.75 4.36 -7.60
N SER A 8 -9.67 3.62 -7.35
CA SER A 8 -8.32 4.12 -7.52
C SER A 8 -7.45 3.09 -8.23
N PHE A 9 -6.51 3.56 -9.05
CA PHE A 9 -5.49 2.72 -9.65
C PHE A 9 -4.27 3.54 -10.03
N GLU A 10 -3.14 2.85 -10.23
CA GLU A 10 -1.90 3.45 -10.70
C GLU A 10 -1.56 2.95 -12.10
N PHE A 11 -0.98 3.80 -12.93
CA PHE A 11 -0.50 3.44 -14.26
C PHE A 11 0.82 4.12 -14.59
N ILE A 12 1.52 3.58 -15.58
CA ILE A 12 2.76 4.13 -16.15
C ILE A 12 2.78 3.88 -17.65
N THR A 13 3.13 4.90 -18.46
CA THR A 13 3.17 4.79 -19.92
C THR A 13 4.05 5.87 -20.57
N ARG A 14 4.42 5.64 -21.84
CA ARG A 14 5.01 6.63 -22.78
C ARG A 14 4.05 6.98 -23.93
N LYS A 15 2.83 6.45 -23.91
CA LYS A 15 1.81 6.72 -24.92
C LYS A 15 0.83 7.75 -24.39
N SER A 16 0.58 8.76 -25.19
CA SER A 16 -0.35 9.84 -24.86
C SER A 16 -1.82 9.48 -25.05
N GLU A 17 -2.14 8.28 -25.53
CA GLU A 17 -3.51 7.83 -25.77
C GLU A 17 -3.68 6.35 -25.41
N GLY A 18 -4.83 6.01 -24.82
CA GLY A 18 -5.19 4.61 -24.52
C GLY A 18 -6.29 4.49 -23.47
N VAL A 19 -7.16 3.48 -23.60
CA VAL A 19 -8.19 3.14 -22.63
C VAL A 19 -7.58 2.39 -21.45
N LEU A 20 -7.63 2.99 -20.26
CA LEU A 20 -7.09 2.41 -19.03
C LEU A 20 -8.09 1.44 -18.40
N LEU A 21 -9.35 1.81 -18.36
CA LEU A 21 -10.42 1.07 -17.72
C LEU A 21 -11.74 1.27 -18.48
N TYR A 22 -12.51 0.19 -18.64
CA TYR A 22 -13.87 0.25 -19.17
C TYR A 22 -14.78 -0.77 -18.46
N ASN A 23 -15.98 -0.34 -18.09
CA ASN A 23 -17.05 -1.23 -17.68
C ASN A 23 -18.39 -0.71 -18.19
N GLY A 24 -19.10 -1.51 -18.97
CA GLY A 24 -20.32 -1.11 -19.68
C GLY A 24 -20.72 -2.12 -20.74
N PRO A 25 -21.75 -1.82 -21.56
CA PRO A 25 -22.26 -2.73 -22.58
C PRO A 25 -21.21 -3.14 -23.62
N ILE A 26 -21.11 -4.44 -23.89
CA ILE A 26 -20.15 -5.02 -24.84
C ILE A 26 -20.79 -5.61 -26.10
N VAL A 27 -22.12 -5.67 -26.12
CA VAL A 27 -22.98 -6.17 -27.21
C VAL A 27 -24.02 -5.10 -27.53
N PRO A 28 -24.68 -5.11 -28.70
CA PRO A 28 -25.79 -4.19 -28.97
C PRO A 28 -26.99 -4.41 -28.03
N PRO A 29 -27.86 -3.39 -27.83
CA PRO A 29 -29.03 -3.53 -26.99
C PRO A 29 -30.07 -4.44 -27.65
N GLU A 30 -30.70 -5.32 -26.88
CA GLU A 30 -31.76 -6.17 -27.38
C GLU A 30 -33.06 -5.36 -27.57
N PRO A 31 -33.77 -5.47 -28.72
CA PRO A 31 -34.94 -4.64 -29.01
C PRO A 31 -36.14 -4.79 -28.05
N GLU A 32 -36.20 -5.91 -27.32
CA GLU A 32 -37.32 -6.26 -26.45
C GLU A 32 -37.01 -6.08 -24.95
N GLU A 33 -35.76 -5.71 -24.60
CA GLU A 33 -35.32 -5.50 -23.22
C GLU A 33 -35.17 -4.00 -22.89
N ILE A 34 -35.13 -3.68 -21.60
CA ILE A 34 -34.82 -2.33 -21.13
C ILE A 34 -33.36 -2.04 -21.48
N MET A 35 -33.12 -1.00 -22.28
CA MET A 35 -31.78 -0.58 -22.66
C MET A 35 -31.00 -0.10 -21.44
N VAL A 36 -29.99 -0.88 -21.01
CA VAL A 36 -29.01 -0.48 -20.01
C VAL A 36 -27.82 0.14 -20.74
N SER A 37 -27.70 1.46 -20.70
CA SER A 37 -26.61 2.21 -21.34
C SER A 37 -25.53 2.64 -20.35
N ASP A 38 -25.64 2.24 -19.09
CA ASP A 38 -24.73 2.58 -18.00
C ASP A 38 -23.30 2.15 -18.29
N PHE A 39 -22.35 3.07 -18.20
CA PHE A 39 -20.93 2.72 -18.35
C PHE A 39 -20.01 3.68 -17.62
N ILE A 40 -18.79 3.21 -17.38
CA ILE A 40 -17.67 4.01 -16.92
C ILE A 40 -16.44 3.70 -17.77
N SER A 41 -15.71 4.73 -18.17
CA SER A 41 -14.47 4.62 -18.94
C SER A 41 -13.45 5.64 -18.47
N VAL A 42 -12.22 5.19 -18.28
CA VAL A 42 -11.07 6.07 -17.99
C VAL A 42 -10.05 5.88 -19.10
N GLU A 43 -9.60 6.97 -19.70
CA GLU A 43 -8.65 6.94 -20.80
C GLU A 43 -7.69 8.12 -20.77
N LEU A 44 -6.56 7.97 -21.45
CA LEU A 44 -5.65 9.06 -21.75
C LEU A 44 -5.99 9.64 -23.11
N GLU A 45 -6.05 10.97 -23.18
CA GLU A 45 -6.18 11.72 -24.42
C GLU A 45 -5.13 12.85 -24.43
N ARG A 46 -4.17 12.76 -25.36
CA ARG A 46 -3.02 13.70 -25.43
C ARG A 46 -2.31 13.83 -24.09
N GLY A 47 -2.17 12.70 -23.39
CA GLY A 47 -1.51 12.54 -22.10
C GLY A 47 -2.24 13.18 -20.91
N ASN A 48 -3.49 13.61 -21.08
CA ASN A 48 -4.35 14.05 -19.99
C ASN A 48 -5.43 12.99 -19.72
N PRO A 49 -5.85 12.77 -18.47
CA PRO A 49 -6.89 11.81 -18.16
C PRO A 49 -8.28 12.36 -18.49
N ARG A 50 -9.09 11.50 -19.07
CA ARG A 50 -10.49 11.72 -19.46
C ARG A 50 -11.34 10.62 -18.83
N LEU A 51 -12.36 11.02 -18.08
CA LEU A 51 -13.36 10.14 -17.50
C LEU A 51 -14.68 10.33 -18.22
N LEU A 52 -15.29 9.23 -18.63
CA LEU A 52 -16.66 9.16 -19.12
C LEU A 52 -17.46 8.29 -18.17
N ILE A 53 -18.62 8.79 -17.74
CA ILE A 53 -19.52 8.05 -16.86
C ILE A 53 -20.97 8.37 -17.23
N ASP A 54 -21.79 7.34 -17.33
CA ASP A 54 -23.20 7.44 -17.70
C ASP A 54 -24.02 6.51 -16.82
N PHE A 55 -25.08 7.04 -16.21
CA PHE A 55 -26.01 6.28 -15.37
C PHE A 55 -27.29 5.91 -16.14
N GLY A 56 -27.35 6.16 -17.46
CA GLY A 56 -28.52 5.89 -18.31
C GLY A 56 -29.26 7.15 -18.80
N SER A 57 -28.79 8.34 -18.42
CA SER A 57 -29.46 9.61 -18.69
C SER A 57 -28.60 10.63 -19.45
N GLY A 58 -27.45 10.18 -19.93
CA GLY A 58 -26.50 10.99 -20.66
C GLY A 58 -25.11 10.96 -20.02
N THR A 59 -24.11 11.05 -20.88
CA THR A 59 -22.72 10.83 -20.50
C THR A 59 -22.11 12.10 -19.93
N LEU A 60 -21.61 12.03 -18.69
CA LEU A 60 -20.75 13.06 -18.10
C LEU A 60 -19.31 12.84 -18.58
N GLU A 61 -18.70 13.90 -19.10
CA GLU A 61 -17.28 13.93 -19.48
C GLU A 61 -16.51 14.83 -18.50
N LEU A 62 -15.52 14.25 -17.81
CA LEU A 62 -14.56 15.01 -16.99
C LEU A 62 -13.17 14.92 -17.62
N ARG A 63 -12.46 16.05 -17.63
CA ARG A 63 -11.09 16.17 -18.13
C ARG A 63 -10.27 16.95 -17.11
N VAL A 64 -9.13 16.40 -16.69
CA VAL A 64 -8.17 17.11 -15.84
C VAL A 64 -7.02 17.57 -16.73
N LYS A 65 -6.78 18.88 -16.79
CA LYS A 65 -5.67 19.43 -17.55
C LYS A 65 -4.45 19.55 -16.65
N THR A 66 -3.60 18.53 -16.69
CA THR A 66 -2.44 18.45 -15.79
C THR A 66 -1.32 19.41 -16.22
N LYS A 67 -0.52 19.89 -15.25
CA LYS A 67 0.65 20.74 -15.53
C LYS A 67 1.70 20.05 -16.39
N LYS A 68 1.85 18.73 -16.20
CA LYS A 68 2.70 17.83 -16.98
C LYS A 68 1.84 16.71 -17.55
N SER A 69 2.18 16.28 -18.74
CA SER A 69 1.54 15.15 -19.41
C SER A 69 1.83 13.85 -18.65
N LEU A 70 0.83 12.97 -18.50
CA LEU A 70 0.92 11.73 -17.71
C LEU A 70 1.57 10.55 -18.48
N ASP A 71 2.09 10.80 -19.67
CA ASP A 71 2.88 9.87 -20.48
C ASP A 71 4.39 10.10 -20.32
N ASP A 72 4.80 10.63 -19.16
CA ASP A 72 6.18 10.98 -18.84
C ASP A 72 7.04 9.78 -18.39
N GLY A 73 6.45 8.57 -18.35
CA GLY A 73 7.11 7.34 -17.94
C GLY A 73 7.32 7.20 -16.43
N GLU A 74 6.58 7.97 -15.64
CA GLU A 74 6.49 7.83 -14.19
C GLU A 74 5.14 7.21 -13.77
N TRP A 75 5.07 6.71 -12.53
CA TRP A 75 3.83 6.18 -11.99
C TRP A 75 2.89 7.32 -11.59
N HIS A 76 1.68 7.29 -12.15
CA HIS A 76 0.60 8.20 -11.80
C HIS A 76 -0.55 7.44 -11.17
N ARG A 77 -1.26 8.09 -10.24
CA ARG A 77 -2.47 7.57 -9.59
C ARG A 77 -3.68 8.38 -10.04
N ILE A 78 -4.77 7.68 -10.35
CA ILE A 78 -6.09 8.27 -10.57
C ILE A 78 -7.02 7.78 -9.47
N ASP A 79 -7.71 8.71 -8.82
CA ASP A 79 -8.79 8.46 -7.88
C ASP A 79 -10.09 9.03 -8.45
N ILE A 80 -11.14 8.21 -8.49
CA ILE A 80 -12.47 8.58 -8.97
C ILE A 80 -13.45 8.30 -7.86
N PHE A 81 -14.21 9.32 -7.48
CA PHE A 81 -15.30 9.19 -6.53
C PHE A 81 -16.59 9.53 -7.22
N TRP A 82 -17.62 8.75 -6.97
CA TRP A 82 -18.96 9.07 -7.42
C TRP A 82 -19.98 8.69 -6.36
N ASP A 83 -21.00 9.52 -6.23
CA ASP A 83 -22.22 9.20 -5.51
C ASP A 83 -23.41 9.23 -6.49
N THR A 84 -24.63 9.40 -5.98
CA THR A 84 -25.85 9.46 -6.80
C THR A 84 -25.94 10.73 -7.65
N GLU A 85 -25.19 11.78 -7.33
CA GLU A 85 -25.29 13.11 -7.96
C GLU A 85 -23.95 13.65 -8.47
N ASN A 86 -22.85 13.39 -7.78
CA ASN A 86 -21.56 14.02 -7.97
C ASN A 86 -20.51 13.01 -8.40
N VAL A 87 -19.64 13.45 -9.32
CA VAL A 87 -18.46 12.70 -9.74
C VAL A 87 -17.26 13.62 -9.61
N ARG A 88 -16.16 13.10 -9.07
CA ARG A 88 -14.86 13.77 -9.05
C ARG A 88 -13.75 12.82 -9.47
N MET A 89 -12.82 13.33 -10.26
CA MET A 89 -11.59 12.65 -10.68
C MET A 89 -10.40 13.45 -10.18
N ILE A 90 -9.44 12.78 -9.55
CA ILE A 90 -8.27 13.38 -8.91
C ILE A 90 -7.02 12.65 -9.41
N VAL A 91 -5.97 13.42 -9.71
CA VAL A 91 -4.68 12.92 -10.20
C VAL A 91 -3.61 13.17 -9.14
N ASP A 92 -2.82 12.13 -8.83
CA ASP A 92 -1.65 12.18 -7.96
C ASP A 92 -1.87 12.88 -6.61
N PHE A 93 -3.04 12.66 -5.98
CA PHE A 93 -3.44 13.32 -4.73
C PHE A 93 -3.32 14.85 -4.75
N CYS A 94 -3.49 15.46 -5.92
CA CYS A 94 -3.35 16.90 -6.09
C CYS A 94 -1.99 17.50 -5.68
N LYS A 95 -0.91 16.72 -5.76
CA LYS A 95 0.46 17.21 -5.52
C LYS A 95 0.87 18.37 -6.44
N SER A 96 0.23 18.52 -7.60
CA SER A 96 0.50 19.60 -8.57
C SER A 96 -0.32 20.87 -8.33
N ALA A 97 -1.22 20.91 -7.33
CA ALA A 97 -2.03 22.08 -7.02
C ALA A 97 -1.19 23.32 -6.70
N ASP A 98 -1.70 24.51 -7.02
CA ASP A 98 -1.08 25.77 -6.61
C ASP A 98 -1.64 26.21 -5.25
N ILE A 99 -0.75 26.36 -4.27
CA ILE A 99 -1.10 26.62 -2.87
C ILE A 99 -0.50 27.96 -2.44
N GLN A 100 -1.34 28.86 -1.95
CA GLN A 100 -0.92 30.13 -1.37
C GLN A 100 -1.45 30.22 0.07
N GLU A 101 -0.55 30.04 1.04
CA GLU A 101 -0.87 30.22 2.46
C GLU A 101 -0.24 31.52 2.97
N MET A 102 -1.03 32.39 3.60
CA MET A 102 -0.55 33.63 4.20
C MET A 102 -0.28 33.45 5.71
N GLU A 103 0.73 34.14 6.24
CA GLU A 103 1.11 34.08 7.65
C GLU A 103 0.13 34.78 8.61
N ASP A 104 -0.86 35.51 8.06
CA ASP A 104 -1.84 36.27 8.84
C ASP A 104 -3.06 35.45 9.29
N GLY A 105 -3.10 34.16 8.92
CA GLY A 105 -4.18 33.24 9.27
C GLY A 105 -5.43 33.40 8.42
N THR A 106 -5.34 34.08 7.28
CA THR A 106 -6.35 33.99 6.24
C THR A 106 -6.43 32.55 5.71
N PRO A 107 -7.63 32.10 5.30
CA PRO A 107 -7.78 30.79 4.68
C PRO A 107 -6.86 30.70 3.45
N PRO A 108 -6.14 29.59 3.29
CA PRO A 108 -5.24 29.43 2.16
C PRO A 108 -6.02 29.33 0.85
N GLU A 109 -5.41 29.83 -0.22
CA GLU A 109 -5.90 29.59 -1.58
C GLU A 109 -5.34 28.26 -2.08
N PHE A 110 -6.23 27.37 -2.50
CA PHE A 110 -5.89 26.05 -3.03
C PHE A 110 -6.53 25.91 -4.41
N ASP A 111 -5.71 26.05 -5.46
CA ASP A 111 -6.13 25.84 -6.85
C ASP A 111 -5.82 24.40 -7.28
N ASP A 112 -6.87 23.59 -7.33
CA ASP A 112 -6.85 22.17 -7.70
C ASP A 112 -7.19 21.93 -9.18
N SER A 113 -7.39 22.98 -9.98
CA SER A 113 -7.84 22.85 -11.38
C SER A 113 -6.90 22.05 -12.28
N THR A 114 -5.64 21.89 -11.87
CA THR A 114 -4.62 21.12 -12.59
C THR A 114 -4.49 19.66 -12.16
N CYS A 115 -5.27 19.22 -11.19
CA CYS A 115 -5.23 17.85 -10.65
C CYS A 115 -6.60 17.26 -10.37
N GLN A 116 -7.65 18.08 -10.30
CA GLN A 116 -9.01 17.64 -10.02
C GLN A 116 -9.99 18.18 -11.07
N ALA A 117 -11.00 17.36 -11.38
CA ALA A 117 -12.18 17.78 -12.12
C ALA A 117 -13.41 17.16 -11.46
N SER A 118 -14.50 17.91 -11.40
CA SER A 118 -15.77 17.46 -10.85
C SER A 118 -16.93 17.82 -11.77
N GLY A 119 -18.02 17.09 -11.64
CA GLY A 119 -19.26 17.35 -12.37
C GLY A 119 -20.43 16.61 -11.74
N THR A 120 -21.63 16.94 -12.21
CA THR A 120 -22.87 16.36 -11.72
C THR A 120 -23.50 15.46 -12.77
N ILE A 121 -24.08 14.35 -12.30
CA ILE A 121 -24.76 13.38 -13.14
C ILE A 121 -26.15 13.91 -13.47
N PRO A 122 -26.66 13.71 -14.70
CA PRO A 122 -28.02 14.09 -15.03
C PRO A 122 -29.04 13.36 -14.12
N PRO A 123 -30.08 14.05 -13.61
CA PRO A 123 -30.83 13.65 -12.41
C PRO A 123 -31.83 12.50 -12.55
N PHE A 124 -31.70 11.62 -13.55
CA PHE A 124 -32.75 10.64 -13.88
C PHE A 124 -32.51 9.24 -13.30
N ASN A 125 -31.26 8.82 -13.13
CA ASN A 125 -30.90 7.51 -12.56
C ASN A 125 -29.97 7.68 -11.36
N GLU A 126 -30.24 6.93 -10.28
CA GLU A 126 -29.56 7.10 -8.99
C GLU A 126 -28.26 6.29 -8.88
N TYR A 127 -28.07 5.22 -9.68
CA TYR A 127 -26.96 4.28 -9.51
C TYR A 127 -26.36 3.80 -10.85
N LEU A 128 -25.04 3.60 -10.87
CA LEU A 128 -24.32 2.97 -11.99
C LEU A 128 -24.50 1.44 -11.97
N ASN A 129 -25.24 0.90 -12.94
CA ASN A 129 -25.52 -0.53 -13.04
C ASN A 129 -24.75 -1.19 -14.19
N VAL A 130 -23.49 -1.56 -13.90
CA VAL A 130 -22.62 -2.24 -14.86
C VAL A 130 -22.62 -3.76 -14.64
N ASN A 131 -23.16 -4.50 -15.61
CA ASN A 131 -23.29 -5.97 -15.55
C ASN A 131 -22.26 -6.72 -16.42
N ALA A 132 -21.39 -5.99 -17.12
CA ALA A 132 -20.36 -6.57 -17.96
C ALA A 132 -19.06 -6.85 -17.18
N PRO A 133 -18.17 -7.71 -17.71
CA PRO A 133 -16.84 -7.87 -17.17
C PRO A 133 -16.06 -6.55 -17.22
N LEU A 134 -15.44 -6.18 -16.10
CA LEU A 134 -14.50 -5.07 -16.03
C LEU A 134 -13.31 -5.33 -16.96
N GLN A 135 -13.04 -4.39 -17.87
CA GLN A 135 -11.95 -4.45 -18.83
C GLN A 135 -10.85 -3.46 -18.46
N ILE A 136 -9.60 -3.89 -18.52
CA ILE A 136 -8.43 -3.09 -18.15
C ILE A 136 -7.43 -3.08 -19.32
N GLY A 137 -6.92 -1.90 -19.64
CA GLY A 137 -5.92 -1.70 -20.69
C GLY A 137 -6.43 -1.76 -22.13
N GLY A 138 -7.74 -1.84 -22.34
CA GLY A 138 -8.33 -1.87 -23.67
C GLY A 138 -9.84 -2.06 -23.66
N LEU A 139 -10.40 -2.13 -24.87
CA LEU A 139 -11.82 -2.28 -25.11
C LEU A 139 -12.07 -3.44 -26.08
N TYR A 140 -12.74 -4.49 -25.58
CA TYR A 140 -13.25 -5.61 -26.35
C TYR A 140 -14.78 -5.52 -26.37
N ILE A 141 -15.32 -5.10 -27.51
CA ILE A 141 -16.76 -4.99 -27.78
C ILE A 141 -17.06 -5.66 -29.13
N GLU A 142 -18.27 -6.19 -29.27
CA GLU A 142 -18.77 -6.57 -30.60
C GLU A 142 -18.89 -5.34 -31.49
N HIS A 143 -18.74 -5.52 -32.80
CA HIS A 143 -18.94 -4.42 -33.74
C HIS A 143 -20.44 -4.08 -33.82
N PHE A 144 -20.87 -3.08 -33.07
CA PHE A 144 -22.20 -2.47 -33.17
C PHE A 144 -22.11 -0.95 -33.31
N ASP A 145 -23.19 -0.33 -33.79
CA ASP A 145 -23.29 1.13 -33.85
C ASP A 145 -23.54 1.70 -32.44
N PRO A 146 -22.59 2.45 -31.85
CA PRO A 146 -22.71 2.98 -30.50
C PRO A 146 -23.86 4.00 -30.34
N THR A 147 -24.35 4.57 -31.45
CA THR A 147 -25.51 5.48 -31.42
C THR A 147 -26.79 4.79 -30.94
N HIS A 148 -26.83 3.45 -30.98
CA HIS A 148 -27.91 2.65 -30.42
C HIS A 148 -28.08 2.85 -28.92
N TYR A 149 -27.03 3.26 -28.19
CA TYR A 149 -27.09 3.57 -26.76
C TYR A 149 -27.28 5.07 -26.46
N HIS A 150 -27.39 5.91 -27.49
CA HIS A 150 -27.58 7.37 -27.36
C HIS A 150 -26.51 8.10 -26.52
N TRP A 151 -25.30 7.54 -26.42
CA TRP A 151 -24.18 8.19 -25.73
C TRP A 151 -23.76 9.49 -26.42
N GLN A 152 -23.54 10.54 -25.63
CA GLN A 152 -23.02 11.81 -26.15
C GLN A 152 -21.52 11.73 -26.43
N TYR A 153 -20.81 10.97 -25.60
CA TYR A 153 -19.37 10.77 -25.67
C TYR A 153 -19.06 9.28 -25.58
N MET A 154 -18.13 8.80 -26.40
CA MET A 154 -17.69 7.41 -26.41
C MET A 154 -16.19 7.30 -26.09
N PRO A 155 -15.73 6.13 -25.58
CA PRO A 155 -14.31 5.84 -25.44
C PRO A 155 -13.62 5.87 -26.80
N ILE A 156 -12.35 6.26 -26.83
CA ILE A 156 -11.54 6.35 -28.06
C ILE A 156 -11.30 4.96 -28.67
N GLY A 157 -11.36 3.90 -27.85
CA GLY A 157 -11.22 2.51 -28.28
C GLY A 157 -9.79 2.11 -28.65
N LYS A 158 -8.79 2.98 -28.44
CA LYS A 158 -7.37 2.65 -28.58
C LYS A 158 -6.90 1.86 -27.36
N GLY A 159 -6.25 0.72 -27.59
CA GLY A 159 -5.64 -0.06 -26.52
C GLY A 159 -4.54 0.72 -25.80
N PHE A 160 -4.41 0.49 -24.50
CA PHE A 160 -3.35 1.07 -23.68
C PHE A 160 -2.07 0.24 -23.78
N ASP A 161 -0.92 0.93 -23.77
CA ASP A 161 0.41 0.35 -23.81
C ASP A 161 1.21 0.91 -22.64
N GLY A 162 1.44 0.07 -21.62
CA GLY A 162 2.01 0.45 -20.35
C GLY A 162 1.65 -0.57 -19.26
N CYS A 163 1.84 -0.20 -18.00
CA CYS A 163 1.51 -1.05 -16.86
C CYS A 163 0.46 -0.40 -15.96
N ILE A 164 -0.42 -1.22 -15.38
CA ILE A 164 -1.46 -0.80 -14.43
C ILE A 164 -1.32 -1.67 -13.17
N ARG A 165 -1.43 -1.07 -11.98
CA ARG A 165 -1.39 -1.79 -10.70
C ARG A 165 -2.30 -1.13 -9.66
N ASN A 166 -2.45 -1.79 -8.51
CA ASN A 166 -3.18 -1.28 -7.35
C ASN A 166 -4.60 -0.81 -7.68
N LEU A 167 -5.31 -1.58 -8.52
CA LEU A 167 -6.71 -1.34 -8.83
C LEU A 167 -7.57 -1.68 -7.61
N ILE A 168 -8.10 -0.66 -6.96
CA ILE A 168 -8.86 -0.75 -5.72
C ILE A 168 -10.21 -0.10 -5.93
N HIS A 169 -11.29 -0.79 -5.55
CA HIS A 169 -12.64 -0.23 -5.53
C HIS A 169 -13.27 -0.47 -4.16
N ASN A 170 -13.65 0.60 -3.47
CA ASN A 170 -14.23 0.58 -2.12
C ASN A 170 -13.37 -0.23 -1.13
N SER A 171 -12.08 0.10 -1.10
CA SER A 171 -11.05 -0.53 -0.25
C SER A 171 -10.83 -2.03 -0.49
N LYS A 172 -11.25 -2.56 -1.65
CA LYS A 172 -10.98 -3.93 -2.08
C LYS A 172 -10.05 -3.93 -3.29
N LEU A 173 -8.95 -4.66 -3.18
CA LEU A 173 -7.99 -4.83 -4.27
C LEU A 173 -8.51 -5.85 -5.30
N TYR A 174 -8.36 -5.52 -6.57
CA TYR A 174 -8.60 -6.44 -7.69
C TYR A 174 -7.27 -7.12 -8.07
N ASP A 175 -7.26 -8.45 -8.07
CA ASP A 175 -6.10 -9.23 -8.51
C ASP A 175 -5.96 -9.16 -10.04
N LEU A 176 -5.02 -8.34 -10.51
CA LEU A 176 -4.68 -8.22 -11.93
C LEU A 176 -3.70 -9.30 -12.41
N ALA A 177 -3.06 -10.05 -11.51
CA ALA A 177 -2.09 -11.09 -11.87
C ALA A 177 -2.79 -12.35 -12.41
N HIS A 178 -4.03 -12.61 -11.98
CA HIS A 178 -4.82 -13.79 -12.40
C HIS A 178 -6.20 -13.40 -12.94
N PRO A 179 -6.28 -12.67 -14.09
CA PRO A 179 -7.55 -12.27 -14.66
C PRO A 179 -8.33 -13.47 -15.21
N GLY A 180 -9.67 -13.37 -15.21
CA GLY A 180 -10.53 -14.42 -15.79
C GLY A 180 -10.34 -14.63 -17.30
N LEU A 181 -9.93 -13.57 -18.01
CA LEU A 181 -9.56 -13.61 -19.42
C LEU A 181 -8.48 -12.56 -19.67
N SER A 182 -7.42 -12.91 -20.41
CA SER A 182 -6.39 -11.98 -20.85
C SER A 182 -5.94 -12.28 -22.27
N ARG A 183 -5.54 -11.24 -23.00
CA ARG A 183 -4.93 -11.35 -24.32
C ARG A 183 -3.91 -10.23 -24.48
N ASN A 184 -2.68 -10.58 -24.85
CA ASN A 184 -1.56 -9.64 -25.00
C ASN A 184 -1.25 -8.82 -23.74
N SER A 185 -1.61 -9.32 -22.56
CA SER A 185 -1.14 -8.81 -21.27
C SER A 185 -0.34 -9.89 -20.56
N VAL A 186 0.61 -9.47 -19.73
CA VAL A 186 1.48 -10.33 -18.93
C VAL A 186 1.49 -9.83 -17.49
N ALA A 187 1.67 -10.73 -16.53
CA ALA A 187 1.86 -10.34 -15.13
C ALA A 187 3.23 -9.67 -14.95
N GLY A 188 3.30 -8.69 -14.05
CA GLY A 188 4.49 -7.84 -13.86
C GLY A 188 4.52 -6.65 -14.81
N CYS A 189 5.64 -5.93 -14.85
CA CYS A 189 5.82 -4.78 -15.72
C CYS A 189 7.19 -4.87 -16.40
N PRO A 190 7.28 -5.57 -17.56
CA PRO A 190 8.56 -5.92 -18.17
C PRO A 190 9.48 -4.72 -18.43
N GLN A 191 8.90 -3.56 -18.75
CA GLN A 191 9.64 -2.32 -19.01
C GLN A 191 10.33 -1.77 -17.75
N THR A 192 9.69 -1.85 -16.58
CA THR A 192 10.33 -1.48 -15.31
C THR A 192 11.27 -2.57 -14.82
N ASP A 193 10.92 -3.84 -15.09
CA ASP A 193 11.74 -4.99 -14.70
C ASP A 193 13.10 -4.99 -15.42
N GLU A 194 13.15 -4.52 -16.68
CA GLU A 194 14.40 -4.32 -17.41
C GLU A 194 15.32 -3.32 -16.69
N ILE A 195 14.80 -2.18 -16.25
CA ILE A 195 15.57 -1.18 -15.49
C ILE A 195 16.05 -1.76 -14.15
N CYS A 196 15.17 -2.49 -13.46
CA CYS A 196 15.49 -3.19 -12.23
C CYS A 196 16.65 -4.17 -12.37
N ASN A 197 16.74 -4.87 -13.51
CA ASN A 197 17.79 -5.83 -13.82
C ASN A 197 19.11 -5.18 -14.27
N GLN A 198 19.07 -3.97 -14.83
CA GLN A 198 20.26 -3.27 -15.30
C GLN A 198 21.03 -2.56 -14.17
N ALA A 199 20.36 -2.09 -13.12
CA ALA A 199 21.02 -1.38 -12.03
C ALA A 199 21.68 -2.35 -11.01
N ASP A 200 22.99 -2.20 -10.81
CA ASP A 200 23.79 -3.05 -9.92
C ASP A 200 23.28 -3.10 -8.46
N THR A 201 22.65 -2.02 -7.98
CA THR A 201 22.09 -1.93 -6.63
C THR A 201 20.73 -2.60 -6.48
N THR A 202 19.93 -2.65 -7.56
CA THR A 202 18.54 -3.16 -7.55
C THR A 202 18.39 -4.55 -8.14
N SER A 203 19.32 -4.99 -8.98
CA SER A 203 19.40 -6.37 -9.50
C SER A 203 19.53 -7.42 -8.39
N ARG A 204 19.79 -6.99 -7.16
CA ARG A 204 19.93 -7.83 -5.97
C ARG A 204 19.07 -7.33 -4.82
N CYS A 205 17.88 -6.79 -5.06
CA CYS A 205 16.89 -6.73 -3.99
C CYS A 205 16.71 -8.17 -3.51
N TRP A 206 17.29 -8.51 -2.36
CA TRP A 206 17.33 -9.89 -1.84
C TRP A 206 15.90 -10.41 -1.62
N GLU A 207 15.74 -11.63 -1.10
CA GLU A 207 14.42 -12.24 -0.84
C GLU A 207 13.45 -11.36 0.00
N HIS A 208 13.98 -10.35 0.70
CA HIS A 208 13.23 -9.42 1.55
C HIS A 208 13.00 -8.04 0.91
N GLY A 209 13.19 -7.89 -0.39
CA GLY A 209 12.97 -6.64 -1.11
C GLY A 209 12.33 -6.86 -2.47
N THR A 210 11.52 -5.90 -2.90
CA THR A 210 10.97 -5.86 -4.25
C THR A 210 11.58 -4.68 -4.99
N CYS A 211 12.09 -4.91 -6.19
CA CYS A 211 12.52 -3.78 -7.02
C CYS A 211 11.30 -3.01 -7.51
N VAL A 212 11.28 -1.70 -7.26
CA VAL A 212 10.24 -0.80 -7.74
C VAL A 212 10.90 0.35 -8.47
N GLY A 213 10.33 0.74 -9.60
CA GLY A 213 10.91 1.78 -10.44
C GLY A 213 9.94 2.34 -11.44
N SER A 214 10.39 3.40 -12.11
CA SER A 214 9.78 3.96 -13.30
C SER A 214 10.54 3.46 -14.54
N PHE A 215 10.28 4.09 -15.69
CA PHE A 215 11.07 3.80 -16.90
C PHE A 215 12.47 4.45 -16.89
N SER A 216 12.83 5.16 -15.82
CA SER A 216 14.11 5.87 -15.72
C SER A 216 14.91 5.51 -14.47
N GLU A 217 14.24 5.27 -13.35
CA GLU A 217 14.88 5.01 -12.06
C GLU A 217 14.30 3.76 -11.40
N ALA A 218 15.13 3.04 -10.65
CA ALA A 218 14.70 1.89 -9.86
C ALA A 218 15.34 1.93 -8.46
N ARG A 219 14.63 1.36 -7.49
CA ARG A 219 15.09 1.21 -6.09
C ARG A 219 14.55 -0.07 -5.47
N CYS A 220 15.24 -0.60 -4.47
CA CYS A 220 14.69 -1.69 -3.66
C CYS A 220 13.72 -1.13 -2.61
N GLN A 221 12.48 -1.61 -2.65
CA GLN A 221 11.51 -1.43 -1.57
C GLN A 221 11.62 -2.62 -0.63
N CYS A 222 12.15 -2.39 0.57
CA CYS A 222 12.33 -3.45 1.55
C CYS A 222 11.04 -3.81 2.26
N GLN A 223 10.84 -5.10 2.48
CA GLN A 223 9.78 -5.62 3.33
C GLN A 223 9.94 -5.08 4.77
N PRO A 224 8.84 -4.85 5.50
CA PRO A 224 8.92 -4.38 6.88
C PRO A 224 9.78 -5.30 7.74
N GLY A 225 10.71 -4.71 8.49
CA GLY A 225 11.70 -5.47 9.27
C GLY A 225 13.06 -5.66 8.58
N TRP A 226 13.22 -5.18 7.35
CA TRP A 226 14.47 -5.27 6.58
C TRP A 226 14.86 -3.91 5.99
N THR A 227 16.15 -3.60 5.98
CA THR A 227 16.69 -2.31 5.55
C THR A 227 17.99 -2.47 4.77
N GLY A 228 18.59 -1.35 4.40
CA GLY A 228 19.76 -1.27 3.52
C GLY A 228 19.39 -1.13 2.04
N PRO A 229 20.37 -0.79 1.18
CA PRO A 229 20.13 -0.50 -0.24
C PRO A 229 19.60 -1.72 -1.02
N SER A 230 19.89 -2.93 -0.55
CA SER A 230 19.47 -4.20 -1.17
C SER A 230 18.58 -5.05 -0.26
N CYS A 231 18.07 -4.48 0.84
CA CYS A 231 17.16 -5.14 1.79
C CYS A 231 17.73 -6.40 2.46
N ASN A 232 19.03 -6.40 2.75
CA ASN A 232 19.75 -7.54 3.33
C ASN A 232 20.05 -7.40 4.84
N LEU A 233 19.69 -6.26 5.45
CA LEU A 233 19.96 -6.00 6.85
C LEU A 233 18.66 -6.10 7.65
N PRO A 234 18.53 -7.03 8.62
CA PRO A 234 17.35 -7.06 9.48
C PRO A 234 17.36 -5.85 10.42
N THR A 235 16.19 -5.26 10.66
CA THR A 235 16.03 -4.24 11.70
C THR A 235 16.04 -4.89 13.08
N THR A 236 16.38 -4.10 14.10
CA THR A 236 16.40 -4.57 15.49
C THR A 236 15.32 -3.84 16.27
N PRO A 237 14.31 -4.54 16.82
CA PRO A 237 13.26 -3.90 17.60
C PRO A 237 13.81 -3.32 18.91
N THR A 238 13.16 -2.29 19.42
CA THR A 238 13.47 -1.63 20.69
C THR A 238 12.27 -1.66 21.61
N SER A 239 12.48 -2.06 22.87
CA SER A 239 11.46 -1.99 23.93
C SER A 239 11.43 -0.61 24.58
N PHE A 240 10.24 -0.10 24.84
CA PHE A 240 10.00 1.18 25.49
C PHE A 240 9.47 0.94 26.90
N ARG A 241 10.23 1.34 27.93
CA ARG A 241 9.79 1.33 29.34
C ARG A 241 8.99 2.61 29.68
N PRO A 242 8.40 2.74 30.88
CA PRO A 242 7.77 4.00 31.28
C PRO A 242 8.70 5.21 31.12
N GLN A 243 8.14 6.34 30.68
CA GLN A 243 8.88 7.57 30.38
C GLN A 243 9.99 7.42 29.32
N SER A 244 9.78 6.54 28.34
CA SER A 244 10.69 6.39 27.19
C SER A 244 10.38 7.40 26.11
N TYR A 245 11.41 7.82 25.38
CA TYR A 245 11.26 8.57 24.14
C TYR A 245 12.54 8.45 23.32
N VAL A 246 12.43 8.71 22.03
CA VAL A 246 13.54 8.96 21.11
C VAL A 246 13.29 10.26 20.38
N LYS A 247 14.31 11.11 20.29
CA LYS A 247 14.31 12.33 19.48
C LYS A 247 15.24 12.18 18.30
N PHE A 248 14.79 12.59 17.12
CA PHE A 248 15.55 12.51 15.88
C PHE A 248 15.96 13.87 15.35
N ALA A 249 17.17 13.93 14.79
CA ALA A 249 17.61 14.97 13.88
C ALA A 249 17.70 14.38 12.47
N LEU A 250 16.89 14.86 11.54
CA LEU A 250 16.87 14.40 10.14
C LEU A 250 18.00 15.05 9.33
N SER A 251 18.48 14.30 8.34
CA SER A 251 19.48 14.74 7.35
C SER A 251 18.86 15.16 6.02
N PHE A 252 17.53 15.28 5.96
CA PHE A 252 16.75 15.72 4.81
C PHE A 252 15.64 16.68 5.25
N GLU A 253 15.09 17.44 4.30
CA GLU A 253 13.91 18.27 4.52
C GLU A 253 12.66 17.44 4.20
N PRO A 254 11.72 17.26 5.15
CA PRO A 254 10.43 16.65 4.87
C PRO A 254 9.61 17.50 3.90
N ASP A 255 8.81 16.84 3.07
CA ASP A 255 7.89 17.49 2.16
C ASP A 255 6.74 18.13 2.95
N ARG A 256 6.37 19.36 2.57
CA ARG A 256 5.35 20.14 3.30
C ARG A 256 3.95 19.68 2.96
N PHE A 257 3.72 19.19 1.75
CA PHE A 257 2.40 18.77 1.29
C PHE A 257 2.14 17.30 1.61
N SER A 258 3.17 16.45 1.56
CA SER A 258 3.05 15.01 1.76
C SER A 258 3.78 14.53 3.01
N THR A 259 3.21 13.55 3.70
CA THR A 259 3.84 12.94 4.87
C THR A 259 3.56 11.46 4.86
N GLN A 260 4.62 10.63 4.84
CA GLN A 260 4.47 9.18 4.88
C GLN A 260 5.19 8.63 6.10
N ILE A 261 4.48 7.92 6.96
CA ILE A 261 5.02 7.28 8.15
C ILE A 261 4.79 5.78 8.02
N GLN A 262 5.84 4.99 8.24
CA GLN A 262 5.74 3.55 8.40
C GLN A 262 6.46 3.17 9.69
N LEU A 263 5.86 2.30 10.49
CA LEU A 263 6.55 1.66 11.61
C LEU A 263 5.95 0.29 11.92
N ARG A 264 6.73 -0.52 12.61
CA ARG A 264 6.25 -1.75 13.24
C ARG A 264 6.11 -1.51 14.72
N PHE A 265 5.02 -1.98 15.31
CA PHE A 265 4.82 -1.89 16.74
C PHE A 265 4.13 -3.14 17.28
N ARG A 266 4.30 -3.38 18.57
CA ARG A 266 3.44 -4.28 19.34
C ARG A 266 3.29 -3.79 20.76
N THR A 267 2.10 -3.95 21.32
CA THR A 267 1.79 -3.51 22.68
C THR A 267 0.60 -4.30 23.23
N ARG A 268 0.40 -4.20 24.54
CA ARG A 268 -0.85 -4.58 25.23
C ARG A 268 -1.45 -3.41 25.99
N GLU A 269 -0.88 -2.23 25.83
CA GLU A 269 -1.38 -1.02 26.46
C GLU A 269 -2.43 -0.37 25.52
N PRO A 270 -3.59 0.03 26.07
CA PRO A 270 -4.68 0.59 25.28
C PRO A 270 -4.42 2.03 24.80
N HIS A 271 -3.36 2.67 25.30
CA HIS A 271 -2.99 4.04 24.95
C HIS A 271 -1.46 4.17 24.82
N GLY A 272 -1.00 5.03 23.91
CA GLY A 272 0.41 5.43 23.82
C GLY A 272 0.76 6.04 22.47
N GLU A 273 1.61 7.06 22.47
CA GLU A 273 2.06 7.74 21.25
C GLU A 273 3.22 7.00 20.58
N LEU A 274 3.00 6.53 19.36
CA LEU A 274 3.99 5.75 18.61
C LEU A 274 5.02 6.67 17.96
N PHE A 275 4.56 7.68 17.22
CA PHE A 275 5.43 8.55 16.43
C PHE A 275 4.82 9.93 16.22
N ARG A 276 5.67 10.95 16.20
CA ARG A 276 5.28 12.35 16.03
C ARG A 276 6.22 13.06 15.07
N VAL A 277 5.62 13.89 14.21
CA VAL A 277 6.27 14.97 13.48
C VAL A 277 5.60 16.29 13.83
N SER A 278 6.36 17.36 14.01
CA SER A 278 5.81 18.69 14.32
C SER A 278 6.75 19.82 13.93
N ASP A 279 6.23 21.04 13.93
CA ASP A 279 7.07 22.24 13.93
C ASP A 279 7.78 22.41 15.28
N GLN A 280 8.72 23.36 15.35
CA GLN A 280 9.50 23.66 16.56
C GLN A 280 8.62 24.09 17.76
N HIS A 281 7.43 24.65 17.49
CA HIS A 281 6.51 25.12 18.53
C HIS A 281 5.40 24.12 18.86
N ASN A 282 5.33 22.97 18.19
CA ASN A 282 4.28 21.95 18.32
C ASN A 282 2.86 22.48 18.03
N ARG A 283 2.76 23.49 17.18
CA ARG A 283 1.48 24.03 16.71
C ARG A 283 0.99 23.24 15.51
N GLU A 284 1.87 22.97 14.55
CA GLU A 284 1.58 22.07 13.44
C GLU A 284 2.19 20.70 13.76
N TYR A 285 1.40 19.65 13.59
CA TYR A 285 1.85 18.30 13.95
C TYR A 285 1.08 17.21 13.22
N GLY A 286 1.69 16.03 13.14
CA GLY A 286 1.06 14.75 12.84
C GLY A 286 1.50 13.71 13.86
N ILE A 287 0.55 13.09 14.54
CA ILE A 287 0.77 12.16 15.64
C ILE A 287 0.06 10.85 15.33
N LEU A 288 0.83 9.77 15.31
CA LEU A 288 0.33 8.40 15.23
C LEU A 288 0.36 7.80 16.65
N GLU A 289 -0.79 7.36 17.14
CA GLU A 289 -0.95 6.84 18.49
C GLU A 289 -1.87 5.62 18.54
N VAL A 290 -1.71 4.82 19.58
CA VAL A 290 -2.73 3.88 20.04
C VAL A 290 -3.63 4.62 21.01
N LYS A 291 -4.94 4.56 20.79
CA LYS A 291 -5.94 5.18 21.67
C LYS A 291 -7.16 4.28 21.75
N GLU A 292 -7.54 3.90 22.98
CA GLU A 292 -8.62 2.95 23.23
C GLU A 292 -8.42 1.64 22.46
N SER A 293 -7.17 1.13 22.49
CA SER A 293 -6.75 -0.11 21.83
C SER A 293 -6.82 -0.07 20.31
N ARG A 294 -7.01 1.09 19.69
CA ARG A 294 -7.12 1.26 18.23
C ARG A 294 -6.06 2.21 17.71
N LEU A 295 -5.74 2.07 16.43
CA LEU A 295 -4.82 2.97 15.75
C LEU A 295 -5.53 4.28 15.40
N HIS A 296 -4.92 5.40 15.76
CA HIS A 296 -5.43 6.75 15.57
C HIS A 296 -4.32 7.64 15.03
N PHE A 297 -4.60 8.34 13.93
CA PHE A 297 -3.72 9.37 13.40
C PHE A 297 -4.42 10.72 13.48
N ARG A 298 -3.84 11.66 14.21
CA ARG A 298 -4.34 13.03 14.36
C ARG A 298 -3.30 14.04 13.93
N TYR A 299 -3.74 15.12 13.30
CA TYR A 299 -2.85 16.12 12.74
C TYR A 299 -3.50 17.51 12.75
N ASN A 300 -2.66 18.54 12.90
CA ASN A 300 -3.05 19.94 12.78
C ASN A 300 -2.12 20.63 11.78
N LEU A 301 -2.71 21.29 10.79
CA LEU A 301 -2.00 21.99 9.72
C LEU A 301 -2.02 23.51 9.91
N ASN A 302 -2.74 24.00 10.91
CA ASN A 302 -2.89 25.43 11.18
C ASN A 302 -2.03 25.86 12.37
N SER A 303 -1.00 26.66 12.13
CA SER A 303 -0.12 27.17 13.20
C SER A 303 -0.76 28.23 14.11
N LEU A 304 -1.91 28.81 13.76
CA LEU A 304 -2.55 29.90 14.52
C LEU A 304 -3.79 29.46 15.30
N ARG A 305 -4.43 28.37 14.87
CA ARG A 305 -5.65 27.82 15.50
C ARG A 305 -5.54 26.31 15.58
N THR A 306 -6.20 25.73 16.58
CA THR A 306 -6.34 24.27 16.67
C THR A 306 -7.46 23.82 15.72
N GLU A 307 -7.08 23.42 14.51
CA GLU A 307 -7.95 22.76 13.51
C GLU A 307 -7.49 21.31 13.36
N GLU A 308 -7.61 20.54 14.45
CA GLU A 308 -7.20 19.14 14.47
C GLU A 308 -8.14 18.30 13.59
N ARG A 309 -7.54 17.45 12.77
CA ARG A 309 -8.19 16.44 11.95
C ARG A 309 -7.67 15.07 12.34
N ASP A 310 -8.47 14.03 12.11
CA ASP A 310 -8.13 12.68 12.53
C ASP A 310 -8.68 11.59 11.62
N VAL A 311 -8.01 10.43 11.66
CA VAL A 311 -8.41 9.19 10.99
C VAL A 311 -8.23 8.02 11.97
N TRP A 312 -9.24 7.16 12.06
CA TRP A 312 -9.27 6.00 12.98
C TRP A 312 -9.46 4.68 12.24
N LEU A 313 -8.87 3.61 12.78
CA LEU A 313 -9.26 2.23 12.44
C LEU A 313 -10.22 1.68 13.49
N ASN A 314 -11.52 1.96 13.31
CA ASN A 314 -12.55 1.68 14.32
C ASN A 314 -12.80 0.19 14.61
N SER A 315 -12.37 -0.70 13.71
CA SER A 315 -12.77 -2.12 13.74
C SER A 315 -11.64 -3.09 14.13
N VAL A 316 -10.43 -2.60 14.39
CA VAL A 316 -9.25 -3.43 14.63
C VAL A 316 -8.60 -3.00 15.94
N ALA A 317 -8.59 -3.91 16.91
CA ALA A 317 -7.80 -3.74 18.12
C ALA A 317 -6.33 -4.08 17.84
N VAL A 318 -5.40 -3.34 18.43
CA VAL A 318 -3.95 -3.42 18.15
C VAL A 318 -3.10 -3.63 19.41
N ASP A 319 -3.76 -3.93 20.53
CA ASP A 319 -3.19 -4.21 21.85
C ASP A 319 -3.14 -5.72 22.16
N ASP A 320 -3.08 -6.55 21.12
CA ASP A 320 -3.10 -8.02 21.23
C ASP A 320 -1.71 -8.65 21.47
N GLY A 321 -0.67 -7.82 21.57
CA GLY A 321 0.73 -8.24 21.73
C GLY A 321 1.40 -8.74 20.44
N GLN A 322 0.71 -8.78 19.30
CA GLN A 322 1.27 -9.14 18.01
C GLN A 322 1.96 -7.97 17.33
N TRP A 323 2.88 -8.27 16.42
CA TRP A 323 3.52 -7.24 15.60
C TRP A 323 2.56 -6.75 14.51
N HIS A 324 2.23 -5.48 14.57
CA HIS A 324 1.51 -4.77 13.53
C HIS A 324 2.43 -3.85 12.72
N ILE A 325 2.08 -3.64 11.46
CA ILE A 325 2.71 -2.64 10.57
C ILE A 325 1.69 -1.51 10.37
N ALA A 326 1.98 -0.34 10.93
CA ALA A 326 1.18 0.86 10.69
C ALA A 326 1.76 1.68 9.53
N ARG A 327 0.88 2.17 8.65
CA ARG A 327 1.22 3.14 7.61
C ARG A 327 0.26 4.32 7.64
N VAL A 328 0.84 5.51 7.56
CA VAL A 328 0.11 6.77 7.38
C VAL A 328 0.60 7.41 6.10
N SER A 329 -0.32 7.86 5.26
CA SER A 329 -0.03 8.73 4.12
C SER A 329 -0.91 9.97 4.21
N ARG A 330 -0.30 11.15 4.26
CA ARG A 330 -1.00 12.44 4.21
C ARG A 330 -0.62 13.17 2.93
N TYR A 331 -1.59 13.77 2.27
CA TYR A 331 -1.41 14.68 1.14
C TYR A 331 -2.31 15.89 1.36
N GLY A 332 -1.73 17.03 1.68
CA GLY A 332 -2.48 18.19 2.14
C GLY A 332 -3.27 17.86 3.41
N SER A 333 -4.53 18.26 3.42
CA SER A 333 -5.47 17.96 4.49
C SER A 333 -6.12 16.57 4.37
N ALA A 334 -5.82 15.80 3.31
CA ALA A 334 -6.25 14.42 3.15
C ALA A 334 -5.27 13.45 3.83
N ALA A 335 -5.79 12.40 4.47
CA ALA A 335 -4.99 11.40 5.16
C ALA A 335 -5.55 9.98 5.00
N MET A 336 -4.66 9.01 4.95
CA MET A 336 -4.95 7.58 4.86
C MET A 336 -4.22 6.85 5.98
N LEU A 337 -4.91 5.92 6.63
CA LEU A 337 -4.39 5.09 7.71
C LEU A 337 -4.60 3.62 7.36
N GLU A 338 -3.52 2.85 7.41
CA GLU A 338 -3.52 1.42 7.09
C GLU A 338 -2.80 0.63 8.17
N ILE A 339 -3.30 -0.59 8.43
CA ILE A 339 -2.62 -1.56 9.29
C ILE A 339 -2.46 -2.90 8.56
N ASP A 340 -1.29 -3.51 8.68
CA ASP A 340 -0.99 -4.86 8.17
C ASP A 340 -1.31 -5.04 6.67
N GLY A 341 -1.03 -4.01 5.86
CA GLY A 341 -1.26 -3.99 4.41
C GLY A 341 -2.67 -3.55 3.98
N GLY A 342 -3.40 -2.89 4.89
CA GLY A 342 -4.85 -2.70 4.94
C GLY A 342 -5.70 -2.74 3.67
N GLU A 343 -6.67 -3.66 3.69
CA GLU A 343 -7.92 -3.69 2.91
C GLU A 343 -9.14 -3.68 3.87
N GLY A 344 -10.30 -3.23 3.38
CA GLY A 344 -11.55 -3.24 4.15
C GLY A 344 -11.44 -2.57 5.53
N ARG A 345 -11.60 -3.34 6.62
CA ARG A 345 -11.60 -2.84 8.01
C ARG A 345 -10.23 -2.36 8.52
N ARG A 346 -9.15 -2.71 7.80
CA ARG A 346 -7.75 -2.36 8.13
C ARG A 346 -7.27 -1.08 7.42
N TYR A 347 -8.20 -0.39 6.75
CA TYR A 347 -7.96 0.81 5.96
C TYR A 347 -9.03 1.85 6.31
N ASN A 348 -8.63 3.12 6.41
CA ASN A 348 -9.56 4.24 6.46
C ASN A 348 -8.90 5.50 5.90
N GLU A 349 -9.69 6.43 5.38
CA GLU A 349 -9.19 7.66 4.78
C GLU A 349 -10.13 8.85 4.95
N THR A 350 -9.54 10.05 4.90
CA THR A 350 -10.23 11.32 4.72
C THR A 350 -9.71 11.93 3.43
N PHE A 351 -10.51 11.90 2.35
CA PHE A 351 -10.07 12.34 1.03
C PHE A 351 -10.71 13.68 0.64
N TYR A 352 -10.36 14.74 1.36
CA TYR A 352 -10.82 16.12 1.13
C TYR A 352 -9.66 17.10 1.29
N PHE A 353 -9.59 18.11 0.42
CA PHE A 353 -8.58 19.17 0.44
C PHE A 353 -9.21 20.48 0.93
N GLU A 354 -9.34 20.64 2.25
CA GLU A 354 -9.96 21.81 2.87
C GLU A 354 -9.00 22.48 3.85
N GLY A 355 -9.05 23.81 3.92
CA GLY A 355 -8.21 24.58 4.86
C GLY A 355 -6.72 24.49 4.53
N HIS A 356 -5.89 24.52 5.57
CA HIS A 356 -4.42 24.44 5.46
C HIS A 356 -3.98 23.10 4.87
N GLN A 357 -2.99 23.14 3.98
CA GLN A 357 -2.49 21.96 3.28
C GLN A 357 -1.04 21.64 3.66
N TRP A 358 -0.28 22.64 4.13
CA TRP A 358 1.10 22.43 4.52
C TRP A 358 1.26 22.00 5.98
N LEU A 359 2.24 21.12 6.20
CA LEU A 359 2.74 20.76 7.52
C LEU A 359 4.22 21.13 7.56
N LEU A 360 4.61 22.07 8.42
CA LEU A 360 6.01 22.31 8.70
C LEU A 360 6.51 21.29 9.72
N VAL A 361 7.59 20.59 9.36
CA VAL A 361 8.28 19.67 10.26
C VAL A 361 9.66 20.23 10.55
N ASP A 362 9.94 20.49 11.82
CA ASP A 362 11.29 20.88 12.23
C ASP A 362 12.19 19.63 12.22
N LYS A 363 13.17 19.61 11.33
CA LYS A 363 14.06 18.46 11.17
C LYS A 363 15.00 18.20 12.35
N GLN A 364 15.22 19.15 13.26
CA GLN A 364 16.11 18.99 14.42
C GLN A 364 15.35 18.75 15.74
N GLU A 365 14.18 19.36 15.85
CA GLU A 365 13.39 19.43 17.08
C GLU A 365 12.00 18.80 16.97
N GLY A 366 11.54 18.45 15.76
CA GLY A 366 10.14 18.11 15.50
C GLY A 366 9.80 16.62 15.44
N VAL A 367 10.78 15.71 15.53
CA VAL A 367 10.54 14.28 15.24
C VAL A 367 10.85 13.39 16.44
N TYR A 368 9.84 12.65 16.90
CA TYR A 368 9.91 11.80 18.10
C TYR A 368 9.26 10.43 17.90
N ALA A 369 9.73 9.45 18.68
CA ALA A 369 9.09 8.14 18.83
C ALA A 369 8.90 7.77 20.31
N GLY A 370 7.77 7.13 20.62
CA GLY A 370 7.43 6.62 21.94
C GLY A 370 6.91 7.65 22.95
N GLY A 371 6.61 8.87 22.49
CA GLY A 371 6.19 10.01 23.30
C GLY A 371 7.17 11.19 23.21
N LYS A 372 6.76 12.34 23.76
CA LYS A 372 7.57 13.56 23.79
C LYS A 372 7.91 13.95 25.22
N ALA A 373 9.19 14.17 25.49
CA ALA A 373 9.65 14.74 26.75
C ALA A 373 9.40 16.25 26.81
N GLU A 374 8.72 16.71 27.85
CA GLU A 374 8.55 18.13 28.16
C GLU A 374 9.22 18.46 29.50
N TYR A 375 10.06 19.50 29.50
CA TYR A 375 10.81 19.92 30.68
C TYR A 375 9.93 20.81 31.57
N THR A 376 9.50 20.27 32.72
CA THR A 376 8.73 21.00 33.74
C THR A 376 9.62 21.75 34.74
N GLY A 377 10.94 21.63 34.62
CA GLY A 377 11.94 22.32 35.43
C GLY A 377 13.38 22.07 34.97
N VAL A 378 14.38 22.50 35.76
CA VAL A 378 15.81 22.41 35.39
C VAL A 378 16.30 20.95 35.22
N ARG A 379 15.63 19.98 35.86
CA ARG A 379 15.94 18.54 35.78
C ARG A 379 14.72 17.61 35.82
N THR A 380 13.52 18.17 35.92
CA THR A 380 12.27 17.41 35.90
C THR A 380 11.68 17.48 34.50
N PHE A 381 11.33 16.34 33.96
CA PHE A 381 10.68 16.22 32.66
C PHE A 381 9.57 15.17 32.79
N GLU A 382 8.51 15.35 32.03
CA GLU A 382 7.40 14.43 31.94
C GLU A 382 7.25 14.01 30.48
N VAL A 383 6.95 12.73 30.25
CA VAL A 383 6.66 12.23 28.91
C VAL A 383 5.15 12.10 28.83
N TYR A 384 4.51 12.97 28.05
CA TYR A 384 3.07 12.91 27.83
C TYR A 384 2.74 11.83 26.81
N ALA A 385 1.63 11.10 27.06
CA ALA A 385 1.14 10.02 26.21
C ALA A 385 2.22 8.95 25.90
N ASP A 386 2.97 8.54 26.92
CA ASP A 386 4.12 7.65 26.74
C ASP A 386 3.72 6.27 26.17
N PHE A 387 4.44 5.81 25.15
CA PHE A 387 4.30 4.45 24.65
C PHE A 387 5.11 3.51 25.54
N GLN A 388 4.62 3.29 26.74
CA GLN A 388 5.25 2.40 27.72
C GLN A 388 4.87 0.94 27.48
N LYS A 389 5.75 0.02 27.90
CA LYS A 389 5.57 -1.44 27.83
C LYS A 389 5.17 -1.94 26.45
N GLY A 390 5.65 -1.25 25.41
CA GLY A 390 5.48 -1.58 24.01
C GLY A 390 6.84 -1.71 23.33
N CYS A 391 6.82 -2.12 22.07
CA CYS A 391 8.01 -2.17 21.24
C CYS A 391 7.78 -1.49 19.91
N LEU A 392 8.79 -0.77 19.42
CA LEU A 392 8.82 -0.19 18.09
C LEU A 392 9.97 -0.80 17.27
N ASP A 393 9.77 -0.88 15.96
CA ASP A 393 10.76 -1.31 15.00
C ASP A 393 10.50 -0.67 13.62
N ASP A 394 11.50 -0.70 12.74
CA ASP A 394 11.43 -0.29 11.34
C ASP A 394 10.69 1.04 11.08
N ILE A 395 11.02 2.08 11.85
CA ILE A 395 10.48 3.42 11.66
C ILE A 395 11.04 4.02 10.37
N ARG A 396 10.13 4.51 9.51
CA ARG A 396 10.46 5.24 8.28
C ARG A 396 9.61 6.48 8.14
N LEU A 397 10.26 7.57 7.74
CA LEU A 397 9.61 8.81 7.34
C LEU A 397 9.91 9.04 5.86
N GLU A 398 8.88 9.15 5.01
CA GLU A 398 9.02 9.27 3.55
C GLU A 398 9.81 8.11 2.92
N GLY A 399 9.62 6.90 3.45
CA GLY A 399 10.36 5.70 3.05
C GLY A 399 11.82 5.66 3.53
N LYS A 400 12.32 6.72 4.18
CA LYS A 400 13.69 6.82 4.71
C LYS A 400 13.74 6.25 6.13
N HIS A 401 14.58 5.24 6.33
CA HIS A 401 14.72 4.53 7.60
C HIS A 401 15.42 5.38 8.67
N LEU A 402 14.76 5.51 9.83
CA LEU A 402 15.26 6.24 11.00
C LEU A 402 15.94 5.28 12.00
N PRO A 403 16.99 5.73 12.70
CA PRO A 403 17.69 4.88 13.66
C PRO A 403 16.83 4.54 14.88
N LEU A 404 17.05 3.40 15.53
CA LEU A 404 16.42 3.07 16.82
C LEU A 404 17.47 2.64 17.85
N PRO A 405 17.76 3.48 18.87
CA PRO A 405 18.66 3.12 19.95
C PRO A 405 18.06 2.01 20.85
N PRO A 406 18.89 1.26 21.59
CA PRO A 406 20.35 1.31 21.61
C PRO A 406 21.01 0.52 20.46
N ALA A 407 20.22 -0.14 19.59
CA ALA A 407 20.77 -0.95 18.50
C ALA A 407 21.48 -0.10 17.44
N MET A 408 20.93 1.07 17.14
CA MET A 408 21.48 1.98 16.13
C MET A 408 21.18 3.44 16.49
N ASN A 409 22.21 4.30 16.45
CA ASN A 409 22.08 5.72 16.80
C ASN A 409 22.00 6.64 15.57
N GLY A 410 22.30 6.16 14.36
CA GLY A 410 22.30 6.98 13.16
C GLY A 410 22.14 6.16 11.87
N THR A 411 21.51 6.77 10.88
CA THR A 411 21.40 6.31 9.49
C THR A 411 21.85 7.45 8.57
N GLN A 412 21.95 7.20 7.27
CA GLN A 412 22.20 8.28 6.29
C GLN A 412 21.06 9.34 6.24
N TRP A 413 19.91 9.05 6.85
CA TRP A 413 18.72 9.89 6.81
C TRP A 413 18.44 10.63 8.12
N GLY A 414 19.07 10.24 9.23
CA GLY A 414 18.93 10.93 10.51
C GLY A 414 19.69 10.29 11.66
N GLN A 415 19.76 11.01 12.78
CA GLN A 415 20.45 10.61 13.99
C GLN A 415 19.51 10.69 15.20
N ALA A 416 19.56 9.70 16.09
CA ALA A 416 18.90 9.76 17.39
C ALA A 416 19.74 10.64 18.33
N THR A 417 19.29 11.87 18.58
CA THR A 417 20.02 12.87 19.37
C THR A 417 19.80 12.71 20.87
N MET A 418 18.62 12.21 21.26
CA MET A 418 18.29 11.87 22.64
C MET A 418 17.45 10.60 22.66
N ALA A 419 17.70 9.75 23.67
CA ALA A 419 16.93 8.54 23.90
C ALA A 419 16.97 8.19 25.38
N ARG A 420 15.86 7.69 25.94
CA ARG A 420 15.80 7.32 27.37
C ARG A 420 14.91 6.10 27.59
N ASN A 421 15.28 5.30 28.60
CA ASN A 421 14.52 4.15 29.11
C ASN A 421 14.26 3.02 28.10
N LEU A 422 15.07 2.93 27.05
CA LEU A 422 14.96 1.90 26.02
C LEU A 422 15.76 0.64 26.35
N ASP A 423 15.31 -0.51 25.87
CA ASP A 423 16.07 -1.76 25.87
C ASP A 423 16.20 -2.32 24.46
N ARG A 424 17.35 -2.96 24.17
CA ARG A 424 17.56 -3.66 22.90
C ARG A 424 16.66 -4.88 22.82
N ASN A 425 16.14 -5.14 21.63
CA ASN A 425 15.19 -6.23 21.34
C ASN A 425 13.83 -5.99 22.01
N CYS A 426 12.94 -6.96 21.83
CA CYS A 426 11.61 -6.96 22.42
C CYS A 426 11.29 -8.35 22.99
N PRO A 427 11.89 -8.76 24.11
CA PRO A 427 11.61 -10.07 24.70
C PRO A 427 10.18 -10.12 25.30
N SER A 428 9.60 -11.32 25.36
CA SER A 428 8.43 -11.62 26.20
C SER A 428 8.90 -11.92 27.62
N ASN A 429 8.05 -11.70 28.63
CA ASN A 429 8.32 -12.08 30.02
C ASN A 429 8.26 -13.60 30.29
N SER A 430 8.16 -14.43 29.23
CA SER A 430 8.08 -15.89 29.29
C SER A 430 6.96 -16.38 30.22
N PRO A 431 5.69 -16.01 29.93
CA PRO A 431 4.56 -16.24 30.82
C PRO A 431 4.25 -17.75 31.01
N CYS A 432 4.71 -18.60 30.09
CA CYS A 432 4.53 -20.06 30.17
C CYS A 432 5.48 -20.81 31.13
N ILE A 433 6.48 -20.17 31.74
CA ILE A 433 7.52 -20.88 32.54
C ILE A 433 6.93 -21.73 33.68
N ASN A 434 5.86 -21.26 34.32
CA ASN A 434 5.22 -21.95 35.46
C ASN A 434 3.74 -22.26 35.22
N VAL A 435 3.32 -22.30 33.94
CA VAL A 435 1.93 -22.57 33.57
C VAL A 435 1.80 -24.03 33.19
N HIS A 436 0.87 -24.73 33.84
CA HIS A 436 0.49 -26.09 33.50
C HIS A 436 -0.89 -26.09 32.87
N CYS A 437 -0.94 -26.39 31.57
CA CYS A 437 -2.18 -26.62 30.85
C CYS A 437 -2.59 -28.09 30.98
N THR A 438 -3.88 -28.34 31.12
CA THR A 438 -4.44 -29.69 31.13
C THR A 438 -4.32 -30.31 29.75
N GLU A 439 -3.88 -31.57 29.65
CA GLU A 439 -3.86 -32.26 28.36
C GLU A 439 -5.28 -32.28 27.72
N PRO A 440 -5.39 -32.03 26.40
CA PRO A 440 -4.32 -31.92 25.39
C PRO A 440 -3.81 -30.48 25.13
N PHE A 441 -4.14 -29.50 25.96
CA PHE A 441 -3.77 -28.11 25.74
C PHE A 441 -2.31 -27.83 26.10
N VAL A 442 -1.70 -26.91 25.35
CA VAL A 442 -0.32 -26.44 25.50
C VAL A 442 -0.34 -24.94 25.78
N CYS A 443 0.61 -24.49 26.60
CA CYS A 443 0.77 -23.06 26.88
C CYS A 443 1.41 -22.36 25.67
N VAL A 444 0.73 -21.35 25.14
CA VAL A 444 1.23 -20.48 24.07
C VAL A 444 1.56 -19.11 24.66
N ASP A 445 2.78 -18.62 24.41
CA ASP A 445 3.23 -17.28 24.78
C ASP A 445 2.68 -16.26 23.76
N LEU A 446 1.74 -15.43 24.19
CA LEU A 446 1.11 -14.37 23.41
C LEU A 446 1.78 -13.00 23.66
N TRP A 447 3.06 -12.98 24.02
CA TRP A 447 3.85 -11.80 24.40
C TRP A 447 3.30 -11.10 25.65
N ASN A 448 3.95 -11.34 26.80
CA ASN A 448 3.57 -10.86 28.14
C ASN A 448 2.23 -11.39 28.69
N GLU A 449 1.54 -12.24 27.93
CA GLU A 449 0.34 -12.98 28.31
C GLU A 449 0.46 -14.42 27.79
N TYR A 450 -0.28 -15.35 28.39
CA TYR A 450 -0.32 -16.74 27.94
C TYR A 450 -1.75 -17.22 27.75
N GLU A 451 -1.91 -18.21 26.89
CA GLU A 451 -3.16 -18.94 26.74
C GLU A 451 -2.89 -20.45 26.69
N CYS A 452 -3.74 -21.24 27.35
CA CYS A 452 -3.74 -22.69 27.20
C CYS A 452 -4.65 -23.06 26.02
N THR A 453 -4.06 -23.40 24.87
CA THR A 453 -4.79 -23.73 23.65
C THR A 453 -4.16 -24.94 22.96
N CYS A 454 -4.65 -25.33 21.79
CA CYS A 454 -4.20 -26.52 21.08
C CYS A 454 -2.79 -26.40 20.47
N GLY A 455 -2.17 -25.22 20.51
CA GLY A 455 -0.86 -24.95 19.89
C GLY A 455 -0.95 -24.80 18.37
N GLU A 456 0.21 -24.78 17.70
CA GLU A 456 0.27 -24.63 16.25
C GLU A 456 -0.28 -25.86 15.50
N GLY A 457 -1.02 -25.63 14.41
CA GLY A 457 -1.56 -26.68 13.54
C GLY A 457 -2.80 -27.41 14.07
N LEU A 458 -3.26 -27.09 15.28
CA LEU A 458 -4.43 -27.71 15.90
C LEU A 458 -5.50 -26.67 16.27
N VAL A 459 -6.76 -27.07 16.22
CA VAL A 459 -7.91 -26.26 16.67
C VAL A 459 -8.73 -27.02 17.70
N LEU A 460 -9.50 -26.28 18.50
CA LEU A 460 -10.46 -26.87 19.43
C LEU A 460 -11.43 -27.80 18.70
N SER A 461 -11.60 -29.00 19.22
CA SER A 461 -12.62 -29.94 18.75
C SER A 461 -14.02 -29.34 18.90
N PRO A 462 -15.02 -29.79 18.11
CA PRO A 462 -16.39 -29.27 18.20
C PRO A 462 -17.05 -29.40 19.58
N ASP A 463 -16.59 -30.35 20.42
CA ASP A 463 -17.04 -30.54 21.80
C ASP A 463 -16.23 -29.72 22.83
N GLY A 464 -15.22 -28.97 22.39
CA GLY A 464 -14.38 -28.09 23.19
C GLY A 464 -13.43 -28.79 24.18
N LYS A 465 -13.28 -30.12 24.08
CA LYS A 465 -12.54 -30.94 25.05
C LYS A 465 -11.22 -31.49 24.53
N GLY A 466 -10.96 -31.36 23.24
CA GLY A 466 -9.79 -31.90 22.59
C GLY A 466 -9.24 -30.96 21.54
N CYS A 467 -8.16 -31.40 20.91
CA CYS A 467 -7.50 -30.71 19.83
C CYS A 467 -7.54 -31.61 18.60
N VAL A 468 -7.98 -31.05 17.48
CA VAL A 468 -8.03 -31.73 16.18
C VAL A 468 -7.22 -30.94 15.17
N ASP A 469 -6.75 -31.61 14.13
CA ASP A 469 -5.98 -30.98 13.07
C ASP A 469 -6.75 -29.83 12.40
N LYS A 470 -6.04 -28.73 12.18
CA LYS A 470 -6.56 -27.59 11.43
C LYS A 470 -6.45 -27.91 9.95
N ASN A 471 -7.57 -28.02 9.25
CA ASN A 471 -7.50 -28.23 7.80
C ASN A 471 -7.16 -26.94 7.04
N GLU A 472 -5.88 -26.68 6.78
CA GLU A 472 -5.46 -25.44 6.08
C GLU A 472 -5.89 -25.39 4.62
N CYS A 473 -6.17 -26.55 3.99
CA CYS A 473 -6.62 -26.57 2.60
C CYS A 473 -7.98 -25.90 2.36
N LEU A 474 -8.77 -25.70 3.41
CA LEU A 474 -10.02 -24.93 3.33
C LEU A 474 -9.79 -23.45 2.98
N TYR A 475 -8.56 -22.95 3.10
CA TYR A 475 -8.18 -21.57 2.79
C TYR A 475 -7.44 -21.42 1.46
N PHE A 476 -7.42 -22.47 0.62
CA PHE A 476 -6.80 -22.46 -0.71
C PHE A 476 -5.35 -21.90 -0.74
N PRO A 477 -4.42 -22.45 0.07
CA PRO A 477 -3.08 -21.88 0.21
C PRO A 477 -2.21 -22.05 -1.05
N CYS A 478 -2.47 -23.07 -1.86
CA CYS A 478 -1.70 -23.38 -3.06
C CYS A 478 -2.00 -22.41 -4.21
N ARG A 479 -0.96 -21.79 -4.75
CA ARG A 479 -0.99 -20.86 -5.90
C ARG A 479 -0.79 -21.60 -7.22
N ASN A 480 -0.95 -20.87 -8.32
CA ASN A 480 -0.63 -21.31 -9.68
C ASN A 480 -1.29 -22.65 -10.08
N GLY A 481 -2.52 -22.90 -9.63
CA GLY A 481 -3.25 -24.14 -9.93
C GLY A 481 -2.76 -25.38 -9.16
N GLY A 482 -1.97 -25.20 -8.10
CA GLY A 482 -1.54 -26.28 -7.23
C GLY A 482 -2.69 -26.94 -6.45
N SER A 483 -2.60 -28.26 -6.25
CA SER A 483 -3.60 -29.03 -5.49
C SER A 483 -3.19 -29.17 -4.02
N CYS A 484 -4.05 -28.75 -3.10
CA CYS A 484 -3.78 -28.83 -1.66
C CYS A 484 -4.16 -30.18 -1.05
N VAL A 485 -3.29 -30.73 -0.20
CA VAL A 485 -3.54 -31.95 0.58
C VAL A 485 -3.28 -31.67 2.06
N ASN A 486 -4.30 -31.86 2.89
CA ASN A 486 -4.22 -31.67 4.33
C ASN A 486 -3.39 -32.78 4.99
N ARG A 487 -2.63 -32.45 6.04
CA ARG A 487 -1.75 -33.35 6.80
C ARG A 487 -1.86 -33.03 8.30
N GLU A 488 -1.69 -34.01 9.18
CA GLU A 488 -1.74 -33.73 10.62
C GLU A 488 -0.30 -33.71 11.21
N PRO A 489 0.26 -32.55 11.63
CA PRO A 489 -0.23 -31.16 11.42
C PRO A 489 0.21 -30.55 10.08
N GLY A 490 -0.60 -29.64 9.52
CA GLY A 490 -0.28 -28.77 8.37
C GLY A 490 -0.85 -29.20 7.00
N TYR A 491 -0.23 -28.76 5.91
CA TYR A 491 -0.67 -29.12 4.56
C TYR A 491 0.51 -29.27 3.59
N ARG A 492 0.21 -29.73 2.37
CA ARG A 492 1.18 -29.76 1.27
C ARG A 492 0.50 -29.41 -0.04
N CYS A 493 1.15 -28.55 -0.81
CA CYS A 493 0.77 -28.28 -2.19
C CYS A 493 1.46 -29.24 -3.17
N HIS A 494 0.68 -29.78 -4.09
CA HIS A 494 1.16 -30.45 -5.29
C HIS A 494 1.19 -29.47 -6.44
N CYS A 495 2.40 -29.01 -6.80
CA CYS A 495 2.59 -28.00 -7.82
C CYS A 495 2.50 -28.59 -9.23
N PRO A 496 1.85 -27.88 -10.17
CA PRO A 496 1.88 -28.26 -11.58
C PRO A 496 3.29 -28.13 -12.16
N GLU A 497 3.52 -28.76 -13.31
CA GLU A 497 4.81 -28.67 -14.01
C GLU A 497 5.17 -27.22 -14.32
N GLY A 498 6.43 -26.85 -14.08
CA GLY A 498 6.90 -25.47 -14.21
C GLY A 498 6.73 -24.60 -12.96
N PHE A 499 6.13 -25.10 -11.87
CA PHE A 499 5.97 -24.39 -10.61
C PHE A 499 6.52 -25.18 -9.41
N TRP A 500 6.98 -24.47 -8.38
CA TRP A 500 7.52 -25.03 -7.15
C TRP A 500 7.42 -24.01 -5.99
N GLY A 501 7.94 -24.34 -4.81
CA GLY A 501 7.71 -23.59 -3.57
C GLY A 501 6.75 -24.32 -2.64
N GLU A 502 6.59 -23.81 -1.42
CA GLU A 502 5.71 -24.42 -0.42
C GLU A 502 4.24 -24.32 -0.84
N ASN A 503 3.91 -23.21 -1.49
CA ASN A 503 2.61 -22.86 -2.01
C ASN A 503 2.58 -22.79 -3.54
N CYS A 504 3.55 -23.39 -4.23
CA CYS A 504 3.67 -23.33 -5.70
C CYS A 504 3.82 -21.91 -6.28
N GLU A 505 4.35 -20.99 -5.48
CA GLU A 505 4.49 -19.58 -5.79
C GLU A 505 5.68 -19.27 -6.72
N LEU A 506 6.62 -20.19 -6.89
CA LEU A 506 7.84 -20.01 -7.66
C LEU A 506 7.72 -20.66 -9.04
N VAL A 507 8.20 -19.98 -10.07
CA VAL A 507 8.27 -20.51 -11.45
C VAL A 507 9.63 -21.17 -11.67
N GLN A 508 9.66 -22.35 -12.30
CA GLN A 508 10.90 -22.93 -12.83
C GLN A 508 11.25 -22.20 -14.12
N GLU A 509 12.25 -21.32 -14.07
CA GLU A 509 12.89 -20.84 -15.30
C GLU A 509 13.60 -22.00 -15.99
N GLY A 510 13.00 -22.50 -17.06
CA GLY A 510 13.63 -23.45 -17.95
C GLY A 510 14.85 -22.82 -18.58
N ARG A 511 16.05 -23.07 -18.03
CA ARG A 511 17.31 -22.87 -18.74
C ARG A 511 17.38 -23.86 -19.90
N THR A 512 16.78 -23.51 -21.04
CA THR A 512 17.22 -24.07 -22.31
C THR A 512 18.62 -23.53 -22.54
N LEU A 513 19.65 -24.35 -22.31
CA LEU A 513 21.01 -24.07 -22.75
C LEU A 513 20.99 -23.96 -24.29
N LYS A 514 20.73 -22.77 -24.81
CA LYS A 514 21.05 -22.43 -26.19
C LYS A 514 22.57 -22.28 -26.27
N LEU A 515 23.26 -23.40 -26.50
CA LEU A 515 24.66 -23.39 -26.89
C LEU A 515 24.78 -22.48 -28.12
N SER A 516 25.60 -21.43 -28.03
CA SER A 516 25.84 -20.57 -29.18
C SER A 516 26.45 -21.41 -30.31
N MET A 517 26.25 -21.00 -31.57
CA MET A 517 26.87 -21.67 -32.72
C MET A 517 28.41 -21.76 -32.57
N GLY A 518 29.02 -20.83 -31.84
CA GLY A 518 30.45 -20.88 -31.49
C GLY A 518 30.80 -21.99 -30.50
N ALA A 519 29.95 -22.25 -29.51
CA ALA A 519 30.14 -23.36 -28.58
C ALA A 519 29.96 -24.72 -29.27
N LEU A 520 29.00 -24.85 -30.19
CA LEU A 520 28.83 -26.04 -31.03
C LEU A 520 30.05 -26.26 -31.94
N ALA A 521 30.57 -25.20 -32.57
CA ALA A 521 31.77 -25.29 -33.39
C ALA A 521 33.00 -25.71 -32.57
N ALA A 522 33.17 -25.19 -31.35
CA ALA A 522 34.29 -25.56 -30.47
C ALA A 522 34.22 -27.03 -30.04
N ILE A 523 33.03 -27.55 -29.72
CA ILE A 523 32.81 -28.96 -29.41
C ILE A 523 33.15 -29.84 -30.62
N LEU A 524 32.73 -29.42 -31.82
CA LEU A 524 32.96 -30.15 -33.06
C LEU A 524 34.45 -30.17 -33.45
N VAL A 525 35.16 -29.05 -33.26
CA VAL A 525 36.62 -28.98 -33.44
C VAL A 525 37.35 -29.85 -32.42
N CYS A 526 36.93 -29.86 -31.14
CA CYS A 526 37.53 -30.75 -30.13
C CYS A 526 37.33 -32.22 -30.50
N LEU A 527 36.13 -32.61 -30.93
CA LEU A 527 35.85 -33.98 -31.36
C LEU A 527 36.69 -34.38 -32.60
N LEU A 528 36.85 -33.48 -33.56
CA LEU A 528 37.70 -33.72 -34.74
C LEU A 528 39.18 -33.87 -34.39
N ILE A 529 39.69 -33.09 -33.43
CA ILE A 529 41.08 -33.21 -32.96
C ILE A 529 41.28 -34.56 -32.25
N ILE A 530 40.36 -34.95 -31.38
CA ILE A 530 40.41 -36.24 -30.66
C ILE A 530 40.34 -37.42 -31.64
N MET A 531 39.55 -37.31 -32.71
CA MET A 531 39.49 -38.34 -33.76
C MET A 531 40.69 -38.36 -34.70
N SER A 532 41.51 -37.30 -34.73
CA SER A 532 42.72 -37.23 -35.56
C SER A 532 43.99 -37.74 -34.88
N GLU A 533 43.92 -37.99 -33.57
CA GLU A 533 45.02 -38.58 -32.78
C GLU A 533 44.88 -40.11 -32.57
N HIS A 534 43.95 -40.77 -33.27
CA HIS A 534 43.80 -42.23 -33.29
C HIS A 534 44.01 -42.87 -34.65
#